data_AF-A0A4E0RUS2-F1
#
_entry.id   AF-A0A4E0RUS2-F1
#
_cell.length_a   1.000
_cell.length_b   1.000
_cell.length_c   1.000
_cell.angle_alpha   90.00
_cell.angle_beta   90.00
_cell.angle_gamma   90.00
#
_symmetry.space_group_name_H-M   'P 1'
#
loop_
_entity.id
_entity.type
_entity.pdbx_description
1 polymer ?
#
loop_
_entity_poly.entity_id
_entity_poly.type
_entity_poly.pdbx_seq_one_letter_code
_entity_poly.pdbx_strand_id
1 'polypeptide(L)'
;MNPKSLHLSELEVKARADAVRRVAEFFQKPEQLEKIDMVKARFLEQKTATEVQLRMALHSQLDGSRIGLEKLDSSLTESEVCRTRLMELDASLGTLEGLPARLQELKNISRKYSQLAAAMENMSYLVKVPEAMEQARSYIESENLLEGHKIIQELEGVRDELMCEVHRENSLQDLQTLSAYFSGVEDLNALFRTKISIVGSRLTSAVVTQNVLVVDCVRVIDREER
;
A
#
# COMPACT_ATOMS: atom_id res chain seq x y z
N MET A 1 25.08 44.25 45.98
CA MET A 1 26.40 44.02 45.37
C MET A 1 26.34 42.74 44.56
N ASN A 2 26.83 42.75 43.30
CA ASN A 2 26.64 41.64 42.36
C ASN A 2 27.52 40.44 42.78
N PRO A 3 26.99 39.22 42.95
CA PRO A 3 27.77 38.06 43.42
C PRO A 3 29.02 37.77 42.58
N LYS A 4 29.00 38.13 41.28
CA LYS A 4 30.16 38.01 40.39
C LYS A 4 31.34 38.93 40.76
N SER A 5 31.07 40.11 41.33
CA SER A 5 32.15 41.04 41.73
C SER A 5 32.83 40.60 43.03
N LEU A 6 32.11 39.93 43.92
CA LEU A 6 32.68 39.39 45.16
C LEU A 6 33.64 38.23 44.85
N HIS A 7 33.23 37.31 43.99
CA HIS A 7 34.04 36.16 43.61
C HIS A 7 35.33 36.56 42.85
N LEU A 8 35.25 37.59 42.00
CA LEU A 8 36.44 38.13 41.34
C LEU A 8 37.44 38.69 42.34
N SER A 9 36.95 39.42 43.36
CA SER A 9 37.81 39.96 44.41
C SER A 9 38.49 38.85 45.24
N GLU A 10 37.78 37.78 45.56
CA GLU A 10 38.36 36.61 46.25
C GLU A 10 39.45 35.92 45.41
N LEU A 11 39.20 35.76 44.10
CA LEU A 11 40.17 35.20 43.17
C LEU A 11 41.42 36.08 43.03
N GLU A 12 41.25 37.41 43.02
CA GLU A 12 42.38 38.34 43.01
C GLU A 12 43.23 38.24 44.26
N VAL A 13 42.62 38.16 45.45
CA VAL A 13 43.34 38.00 46.72
C VAL A 13 44.11 36.68 46.73
N LYS A 14 43.49 35.59 46.28
CA LYS A 14 44.14 34.28 46.17
C LYS A 14 45.29 34.29 45.16
N ALA A 15 45.10 34.89 43.99
CA ALA A 15 46.13 35.03 42.96
C ALA A 15 47.32 35.86 43.45
N ARG A 16 47.07 36.93 44.20
CA ARG A 16 48.14 37.73 44.83
C ARG A 16 48.91 36.92 45.88
N ALA A 17 48.22 36.19 46.74
CA ALA A 17 48.86 35.34 47.75
C ALA A 17 49.73 34.25 47.11
N ASP A 18 49.23 33.61 46.04
CA ASP A 18 49.96 32.60 45.29
C ASP A 18 51.15 33.20 44.52
N ALA A 19 51.00 34.41 43.96
CA ALA A 19 52.10 35.12 43.31
C ALA A 19 53.23 35.46 44.29
N VAL A 20 52.89 35.94 45.50
CA VAL A 20 53.87 36.22 46.56
C VAL A 20 54.60 34.93 46.96
N ARG A 21 53.87 33.82 47.17
CA ARG A 21 54.47 32.52 47.49
C ARG A 21 55.44 32.07 46.38
N ARG A 22 55.02 32.18 45.12
CA ARG A 22 55.81 31.77 43.96
C ARG A 22 57.08 32.61 43.80
N VAL A 23 57.02 33.91 44.05
CA VAL A 23 58.22 34.78 44.04
C VAL A 23 59.17 34.41 45.19
N ALA A 24 58.64 34.17 46.39
CA ALA A 24 59.44 33.74 47.55
C ALA A 24 60.13 32.39 47.31
N GLU A 25 59.49 31.46 46.60
CA GLU A 25 60.08 30.18 46.20
C GLU A 25 61.26 30.32 45.23
N PHE A 26 61.24 31.31 44.33
CA PHE A 26 62.31 31.52 43.35
C PHE A 26 63.56 32.22 43.92
N PHE A 27 63.41 33.02 44.97
CA PHE A 27 64.47 33.85 45.55
C PHE A 27 64.68 33.55 47.05
N GLN A 28 65.05 32.31 47.37
CA GLN A 28 65.33 31.85 48.74
C GLN A 28 66.73 32.26 49.24
N LYS A 29 67.70 32.48 48.34
CA LYS A 29 69.06 32.90 48.67
C LYS A 29 69.50 34.12 47.83
N PRO A 30 70.35 35.02 48.36
CA PRO A 30 70.78 36.24 47.66
C PRO A 30 71.42 35.99 46.30
N GLU A 31 72.15 34.88 46.12
CA GLU A 31 72.83 34.54 44.85
C GLU A 31 71.85 34.23 43.72
N GLN A 32 70.58 33.94 44.03
CA GLN A 32 69.55 33.67 43.02
C GLN A 32 69.03 34.94 42.34
N LEU A 33 69.33 36.13 42.88
CA LEU A 33 68.96 37.41 42.27
C LEU A 33 69.66 37.65 40.93
N GLU A 34 70.80 37.00 40.67
CA GLU A 34 71.49 37.05 39.37
C GLU A 34 70.63 36.48 38.22
N LYS A 35 69.64 35.63 38.54
CA LYS A 35 68.75 34.99 37.56
C LYS A 35 67.44 35.76 37.32
N ILE A 36 67.30 36.96 37.87
CA ILE A 36 66.06 37.74 37.84
C ILE A 36 65.55 38.01 36.41
N ASP A 37 66.44 38.33 35.47
CA ASP A 37 66.07 38.63 34.09
C ASP A 37 65.53 37.39 33.36
N MET A 38 66.15 36.24 33.61
CA MET A 38 65.68 34.95 33.07
C MET A 38 64.30 34.57 33.62
N VAL A 39 64.09 34.74 34.94
CA VAL A 39 62.80 34.45 35.58
C VAL A 39 61.71 35.41 35.09
N LYS A 40 62.03 36.70 34.94
CA LYS A 40 61.13 37.72 34.39
C LYS A 40 60.74 37.42 32.94
N ALA A 41 61.70 37.04 32.10
CA ALA A 41 61.44 36.65 30.71
C ALA A 41 60.47 35.46 30.63
N ARG A 42 60.68 34.43 31.46
CA ARG A 42 59.79 33.27 31.55
C ARG A 42 58.37 33.63 31.99
N PHE A 43 58.21 34.50 32.99
CA PHE A 43 56.89 34.96 33.42
C PHE A 43 56.19 35.78 32.34
N LEU A 44 56.94 36.60 31.60
CA LEU A 44 56.40 37.38 30.49
C LEU A 44 55.90 36.45 29.37
N GLU A 45 56.67 35.44 29.00
CA GLU A 45 56.28 34.43 28.01
C GLU A 45 55.06 33.62 28.46
N GLN A 46 55.02 33.20 29.73
CA GLN A 46 53.86 32.49 30.28
C GLN A 46 52.61 33.39 30.27
N LYS A 47 52.77 34.68 30.57
CA LYS A 47 51.68 35.66 30.51
C LYS A 47 51.17 35.83 29.08
N THR A 48 52.05 36.06 28.11
CA THR A 48 51.65 36.24 26.71
C THR A 48 50.97 34.98 26.15
N ALA A 49 51.49 33.79 26.46
CA ALA A 49 50.86 32.53 26.08
C ALA A 49 49.45 32.38 26.67
N THR A 50 49.27 32.71 27.95
CA THR A 50 47.96 32.67 28.62
C THR A 50 46.99 33.69 28.02
N GLU A 51 47.46 34.92 27.73
CA GLU A 51 46.64 35.95 27.08
C GLU A 51 46.17 35.52 25.68
N VAL A 52 47.04 34.89 24.90
CA VAL A 52 46.67 34.35 23.58
C VAL A 52 45.63 33.24 23.72
N GLN A 53 45.83 32.30 24.64
CA GLN A 53 44.87 31.22 24.89
C GLN A 53 43.49 31.76 25.32
N LEU A 54 43.46 32.74 26.24
CA LEU A 54 42.22 33.37 26.68
C LEU A 54 41.51 34.12 25.55
N ARG A 55 42.26 34.83 24.68
CA ARG A 55 41.70 35.49 23.50
C ARG A 55 41.09 34.49 22.52
N MET A 56 41.78 33.38 22.25
CA MET A 56 41.28 32.31 21.38
C MET A 56 40.02 31.66 21.95
N ALA A 57 40.02 31.33 23.24
CA ALA A 57 38.87 30.73 23.91
C ALA A 57 37.66 31.68 23.93
N LEU A 58 37.89 32.97 24.23
CA LEU A 58 36.84 33.98 24.20
C LEU A 58 36.27 34.16 22.79
N HIS A 59 37.13 34.22 21.78
CA HIS A 59 36.70 34.34 20.40
C HIS A 59 35.88 33.13 19.95
N SER A 60 36.34 31.90 20.25
CA SER A 60 35.61 30.67 19.95
C SER A 60 34.25 30.61 20.65
N GLN A 61 34.16 31.04 21.91
CA GLN A 61 32.89 31.05 22.64
C GLN A 61 31.91 32.09 22.08
N LEU A 62 32.40 33.28 21.71
CA LEU A 62 31.60 34.32 21.07
C LEU A 62 31.12 33.88 19.68
N ASP A 63 31.98 33.25 18.90
CA ASP A 63 31.63 32.74 17.57
C ASP A 63 30.61 31.61 17.66
N GLY A 64 30.79 30.66 18.58
CA GLY A 64 29.81 29.61 18.86
C GLY A 64 28.46 30.17 19.31
N SER A 65 28.45 31.22 20.12
CA SER A 65 27.22 31.91 20.54
C SER A 65 26.53 32.62 19.38
N ARG A 66 27.30 33.27 18.49
CA ARG A 66 26.78 33.92 17.29
C ARG A 66 26.13 32.91 16.35
N ILE A 67 26.84 31.82 16.01
CA ILE A 67 26.31 30.75 15.15
C ILE A 67 25.07 30.13 15.77
N GLY A 68 25.08 29.90 17.09
CA GLY A 68 23.91 29.40 17.81
C GLY A 68 22.69 30.32 17.66
N LEU A 69 22.88 31.63 17.79
CA LEU A 69 21.80 32.61 17.64
C LEU A 69 21.29 32.66 16.19
N GLU A 70 22.18 32.70 15.20
CA GLU A 70 21.81 32.66 13.77
C GLU A 70 21.02 31.39 13.43
N LYS A 71 21.41 30.25 14.01
CA LYS A 71 20.70 28.99 13.80
C LYS A 71 19.32 29.00 14.44
N LEU A 72 19.18 29.54 15.64
CA LEU A 72 17.89 29.68 16.31
C LEU A 72 16.95 30.60 15.53
N ASP A 73 17.45 31.73 15.02
CA ASP A 73 16.69 32.66 14.20
C ASP A 73 16.20 32.02 12.89
N SER A 74 17.09 31.26 12.23
CA SER A 74 16.74 30.49 11.04
C SER A 74 15.67 29.43 11.33
N SER A 75 15.81 28.69 12.44
CA SER A 75 14.83 27.67 12.84
C SER A 75 13.47 28.27 13.25
N LEU A 76 13.46 29.45 13.86
CA LEU A 76 12.22 30.18 14.14
C LEU A 76 11.50 30.55 12.84
N THR A 77 12.22 31.12 11.88
CA THR A 77 11.68 31.48 10.56
C THR A 77 11.12 30.25 9.84
N GLU A 78 11.85 29.12 9.87
CA GLU A 78 11.40 27.86 9.27
C GLU A 78 10.11 27.35 9.93
N SER A 79 10.00 27.45 11.26
CA SER A 79 8.80 27.07 12.01
C SER A 79 7.58 27.92 11.61
N GLU A 80 7.75 29.22 11.42
CA GLU A 80 6.69 30.12 10.97
C GLU A 80 6.21 29.80 9.55
N VAL A 81 7.13 29.45 8.65
CA VAL A 81 6.80 28.99 7.29
C VAL A 81 6.03 27.67 7.35
N CYS A 82 6.48 26.71 8.16
CA CYS A 82 5.77 25.44 8.36
C CYS A 82 4.34 25.67 8.90
N ARG A 83 4.18 26.57 9.88
CA ARG A 83 2.87 26.93 10.43
C ARG A 83 1.95 27.49 9.35
N THR A 84 2.46 28.39 8.50
CA THR A 84 1.67 28.97 7.40
C THR A 84 1.24 27.91 6.40
N ARG A 85 2.14 27.02 5.99
CA ARG A 85 1.82 25.90 5.08
C ARG A 85 0.78 24.94 5.68
N LEU A 86 0.84 24.67 6.98
CA LEU A 86 -0.16 23.84 7.66
C LEU A 86 -1.54 24.50 7.63
N MET A 87 -1.63 25.82 7.81
CA MET A 87 -2.89 26.56 7.68
C MET A 87 -3.44 26.53 6.25
N GLU A 88 -2.58 26.64 5.24
CA GLU A 88 -2.99 26.54 3.83
C GLU A 88 -3.50 25.13 3.48
N LEU A 89 -2.84 24.09 4.01
CA LEU A 89 -3.27 22.69 3.87
C LEU A 89 -4.62 22.45 4.55
N ASP A 90 -4.79 22.94 5.78
CA ASP A 90 -6.05 22.82 6.52
C ASP A 90 -7.20 23.52 5.78
N ALA A 91 -6.97 24.73 5.27
CA ALA A 91 -7.96 25.44 4.44
C ALA A 91 -8.32 24.66 3.17
N SER A 92 -7.32 24.08 2.49
CA SER A 92 -7.54 23.25 1.29
C SER A 92 -8.31 21.97 1.60
N LEU A 93 -8.02 21.32 2.74
CA LEU A 93 -8.76 20.15 3.22
C LEU A 93 -10.20 20.52 3.61
N GLY A 94 -10.41 21.70 4.19
CA GLY A 94 -11.75 22.24 4.43
C GLY A 94 -12.58 22.38 3.14
N THR A 95 -11.97 22.72 2.00
CA THR A 95 -12.69 22.75 0.71
C THR A 95 -13.12 21.37 0.20
N LEU A 96 -12.53 20.30 0.72
CA LEU A 96 -12.88 18.92 0.38
C LEU A 96 -14.01 18.38 1.26
N GLU A 97 -14.54 19.17 2.21
CA GLU A 97 -15.72 18.82 2.98
C GLU A 97 -16.91 18.55 2.04
N GLY A 98 -17.56 17.39 2.23
CA GLY A 98 -18.66 16.93 1.37
C GLY A 98 -18.23 16.10 0.14
N LEU A 99 -16.93 16.04 -0.21
CA LEU A 99 -16.45 15.10 -1.24
C LEU A 99 -16.79 13.64 -0.92
N PRO A 100 -16.66 13.14 0.34
CA PRO A 100 -17.03 11.76 0.65
C PRO A 100 -18.50 11.46 0.36
N ALA A 101 -19.42 12.40 0.63
CA ALA A 101 -20.83 12.21 0.35
C ALA A 101 -21.11 12.13 -1.16
N ARG A 102 -20.53 13.05 -1.95
CA ARG A 102 -20.65 13.02 -3.42
C ARG A 102 -20.02 11.75 -4.02
N LEU A 103 -18.92 11.26 -3.43
CA LEU A 103 -18.27 10.02 -3.85
C LEU A 103 -19.12 8.79 -3.52
N GLN A 104 -19.85 8.80 -2.39
CA GLN A 104 -20.80 7.74 -2.08
C GLN A 104 -21.98 7.71 -3.06
N GLU A 105 -22.53 8.88 -3.43
CA GLU A 105 -23.57 8.96 -4.46
C GLU A 105 -23.05 8.41 -5.80
N LEU A 106 -21.86 8.81 -6.23
CA LEU A 106 -21.25 8.29 -7.46
C LEU A 106 -21.02 6.78 -7.39
N LYS A 107 -20.56 6.26 -6.25
CA LYS A 107 -20.35 4.83 -6.02
C LYS A 107 -21.67 4.06 -6.09
N ASN A 108 -22.74 4.61 -5.51
CA ASN A 108 -24.06 4.01 -5.57
C ASN A 108 -24.62 3.97 -7.00
N ILE A 109 -24.44 5.05 -7.75
CA ILE A 109 -24.83 5.13 -9.16
C ILE A 109 -24.02 4.13 -9.99
N SER A 110 -22.69 4.10 -9.83
CA SER A 110 -21.81 3.16 -10.52
C SER A 110 -22.21 1.71 -10.24
N ARG A 111 -22.52 1.35 -8.99
CA ARG A 111 -23.02 0.02 -8.63
C ARG A 111 -24.32 -0.32 -9.36
N LYS A 112 -25.28 0.61 -9.41
CA LYS A 112 -26.55 0.42 -10.14
C LYS A 112 -26.31 0.20 -11.63
N TYR A 113 -25.43 0.98 -12.25
CA TYR A 113 -25.10 0.81 -13.67
C TYR A 113 -24.44 -0.54 -13.94
N SER A 114 -23.50 -0.98 -13.11
CA SER A 114 -22.88 -2.30 -13.24
C SER A 114 -23.90 -3.43 -13.09
N GLN A 115 -24.82 -3.33 -12.12
CA GLN A 115 -25.90 -4.31 -11.96
C GLN A 115 -26.84 -4.33 -13.16
N LEU A 116 -27.20 -3.16 -13.69
CA LEU A 116 -28.10 -3.06 -14.85
C LEU A 116 -27.44 -3.61 -16.13
N ALA A 117 -26.14 -3.37 -16.32
CA ALA A 117 -25.38 -3.94 -17.43
C ALA A 117 -25.35 -5.48 -17.37
N ALA A 118 -25.05 -6.05 -16.20
CA ALA A 118 -25.09 -7.50 -15.99
C ALA A 118 -26.51 -8.06 -16.24
N ALA A 119 -27.55 -7.40 -15.72
CA ALA A 119 -28.93 -7.81 -15.95
C ALA A 119 -29.33 -7.78 -17.44
N MET A 120 -28.87 -6.79 -18.20
CA MET A 120 -29.11 -6.72 -19.65
C MET A 120 -28.43 -7.85 -20.42
N GLU A 121 -27.18 -8.17 -20.05
CA GLU A 121 -26.42 -9.28 -20.62
C GLU A 121 -27.10 -10.63 -20.31
N ASN A 122 -27.45 -10.85 -19.05
CA ASN A 122 -28.17 -12.04 -18.58
C ASN A 122 -29.52 -12.22 -19.28
N MET A 123 -30.27 -11.12 -19.49
CA MET A 123 -31.54 -11.16 -20.21
C MET A 123 -31.36 -11.58 -21.68
N SER A 124 -30.30 -11.12 -22.34
CA SER A 124 -29.97 -11.52 -23.72
C SER A 124 -29.76 -13.03 -23.84
N TYR A 125 -29.09 -13.65 -22.86
CA TYR A 125 -28.92 -15.09 -22.81
C TYR A 125 -30.22 -15.82 -22.50
N LEU A 126 -30.97 -15.39 -21.48
CA LEU A 126 -32.21 -16.04 -21.06
C LEU A 126 -33.26 -16.10 -22.17
N VAL A 127 -33.38 -15.06 -23.01
CA VAL A 127 -34.32 -15.05 -24.14
C VAL A 127 -33.99 -16.12 -25.19
N LYS A 128 -32.71 -16.46 -25.36
CA LYS A 128 -32.25 -17.43 -26.36
C LYS A 128 -32.31 -18.89 -25.87
N VAL A 129 -32.30 -19.11 -24.56
CA VAL A 129 -32.29 -20.45 -23.95
C VAL A 129 -33.44 -21.37 -24.45
N PRO A 130 -34.71 -20.93 -24.52
CA PRO A 130 -35.80 -21.81 -24.96
C PRO A 130 -35.67 -22.22 -26.43
N GLU A 131 -35.20 -21.30 -27.28
CA GLU A 131 -34.95 -21.59 -28.69
C GLU A 131 -33.78 -22.59 -28.85
N ALA A 132 -32.69 -22.39 -28.11
CA ALA A 132 -31.55 -23.29 -28.09
C ALA A 132 -31.92 -24.68 -27.54
N MET A 133 -32.80 -24.77 -26.53
CA MET A 133 -33.31 -26.04 -26.02
C MET A 133 -34.09 -26.83 -27.08
N GLU A 134 -34.94 -26.15 -27.85
CA GLU A 134 -35.71 -26.79 -28.92
C GLU A 134 -34.80 -27.24 -30.07
N GLN A 135 -33.82 -26.41 -30.46
CA GLN A 135 -32.81 -26.77 -31.45
C GLN A 135 -32.01 -28.00 -31.02
N ALA A 136 -31.53 -28.03 -29.77
CA ALA A 136 -30.80 -29.17 -29.23
C ALA A 136 -31.67 -30.44 -29.20
N ARG A 137 -32.95 -30.35 -28.83
CA ARG A 137 -33.89 -31.48 -28.94
C ARG A 137 -34.00 -32.00 -30.38
N SER A 138 -34.19 -31.10 -31.35
CA SER A 138 -34.27 -31.47 -32.76
C SER A 138 -33.00 -32.15 -33.28
N TYR A 139 -31.81 -31.70 -32.87
CA TYR A 139 -30.54 -32.33 -33.26
C TYR A 139 -30.37 -33.72 -32.65
N ILE A 140 -30.79 -33.92 -31.41
CA ILE A 140 -30.73 -35.24 -30.75
C ILE A 140 -31.74 -36.21 -31.39
N GLU A 141 -32.91 -35.73 -31.81
CA GLU A 141 -33.90 -36.53 -32.54
C GLU A 141 -33.43 -36.87 -33.95
N SER A 142 -32.72 -35.95 -34.61
CA SER A 142 -32.13 -36.13 -35.95
C SER A 142 -30.82 -36.92 -35.97
N GLU A 143 -30.46 -37.58 -34.87
CA GLU A 143 -29.23 -38.36 -34.71
C GLU A 143 -27.92 -37.55 -34.87
N ASN A 144 -27.96 -36.22 -34.86
CA ASN A 144 -26.77 -35.36 -34.87
C ASN A 144 -26.33 -35.05 -33.43
N LEU A 145 -25.72 -36.04 -32.79
CA LEU A 145 -25.39 -36.00 -31.37
C LEU A 145 -24.29 -34.97 -31.04
N LEU A 146 -23.36 -34.70 -31.95
CA LEU A 146 -22.26 -33.76 -31.72
C LEU A 146 -22.76 -32.31 -31.62
N GLU A 147 -23.61 -31.88 -32.56
CA GLU A 147 -24.17 -30.52 -32.54
C GLU A 147 -25.17 -30.35 -31.40
N GLY A 148 -25.97 -31.39 -31.08
CA GLY A 148 -26.85 -31.38 -29.91
C GLY A 148 -26.07 -31.22 -28.60
N HIS A 149 -24.94 -31.93 -28.45
CA HIS A 149 -24.07 -31.82 -27.27
C HIS A 149 -23.44 -30.44 -27.11
N LYS A 150 -22.97 -29.81 -28.20
CA LYS A 150 -22.42 -28.45 -28.14
C LYS A 150 -23.44 -27.45 -27.59
N ILE A 151 -24.67 -27.51 -28.06
CA ILE A 151 -25.73 -26.60 -27.61
C ILE A 151 -26.09 -26.88 -26.14
N ILE A 152 -26.15 -28.16 -25.72
CA ILE A 152 -26.32 -28.51 -24.30
C ILE A 152 -25.19 -27.91 -23.45
N GLN A 153 -23.94 -28.02 -23.90
CA GLN A 153 -22.79 -27.48 -23.17
C GLN A 153 -22.84 -25.95 -23.05
N GLU A 154 -23.26 -25.25 -24.11
CA GLU A 154 -23.47 -23.80 -24.06
C GLU A 154 -24.59 -23.43 -23.08
N LEU A 155 -25.69 -24.18 -23.05
CA LEU A 155 -26.79 -23.98 -22.11
C LEU A 155 -26.39 -24.23 -20.65
N GLU A 156 -25.59 -25.27 -20.39
CA GLU A 156 -25.04 -25.55 -19.05
C GLU A 156 -24.06 -24.46 -18.62
N GLY A 157 -23.22 -23.94 -19.53
CA GLY A 157 -22.33 -22.82 -19.26
C GLY A 157 -23.10 -21.55 -18.85
N VAL A 158 -24.13 -21.18 -19.61
CA VAL A 158 -25.00 -20.04 -19.28
C VAL A 158 -25.71 -20.24 -17.93
N ARG A 159 -26.22 -21.45 -17.66
CA ARG A 159 -26.83 -21.78 -16.36
C ARG A 159 -25.84 -21.55 -15.22
N ASP A 160 -24.63 -22.07 -15.34
CA ASP A 160 -23.63 -22.05 -14.28
C ASP A 160 -23.12 -20.63 -14.03
N GLU A 161 -22.93 -19.82 -15.08
CA GLU A 161 -22.61 -18.39 -14.97
C GLU A 161 -23.71 -17.63 -14.23
N LEU A 162 -24.98 -17.77 -14.64
CA LEU A 162 -26.12 -17.12 -14.00
C LEU A 162 -26.29 -17.55 -12.53
N MET A 163 -26.13 -18.83 -12.25
CA MET A 163 -26.23 -19.37 -10.88
C MET A 163 -25.08 -18.84 -10.00
N CYS A 164 -23.87 -18.72 -10.52
CA CYS A 164 -22.73 -18.13 -9.80
C CYS A 164 -22.97 -16.64 -9.48
N GLU A 165 -23.51 -15.88 -10.44
CA GLU A 165 -23.81 -14.46 -10.23
C GLU A 165 -24.89 -14.25 -9.18
N VAL A 166 -25.99 -15.00 -9.24
CA VAL A 166 -27.09 -14.91 -8.25
C VAL A 166 -26.65 -15.40 -6.88
N HIS A 167 -25.80 -16.45 -6.82
CA HIS A 167 -25.22 -16.90 -5.55
C HIS A 167 -24.39 -15.80 -4.89
N ARG A 168 -23.62 -15.04 -5.68
CA ARG A 168 -22.85 -13.89 -5.19
C ARG A 168 -23.74 -12.78 -4.61
N GLU A 169 -24.97 -12.65 -5.11
CA GLU A 169 -25.96 -11.69 -4.61
C GLU A 169 -26.80 -12.21 -3.42
N ASN A 170 -26.57 -13.47 -2.97
CA ASN A 170 -27.24 -14.12 -1.83
C ASN A 170 -28.79 -14.19 -1.94
N SER A 171 -29.33 -14.25 -3.15
CA SER A 171 -30.78 -14.39 -3.35
C SER A 171 -31.18 -15.86 -3.52
N LEU A 172 -31.71 -16.46 -2.44
CA LEU A 172 -32.16 -17.86 -2.44
C LEU A 172 -33.41 -18.08 -3.33
N GLN A 173 -34.27 -17.07 -3.47
CA GLN A 173 -35.48 -17.14 -4.29
C GLN A 173 -35.15 -17.16 -5.79
N ASP A 174 -34.17 -16.35 -6.19
CA ASP A 174 -33.74 -16.28 -7.60
C ASP A 174 -33.00 -17.57 -8.01
N LEU A 175 -32.23 -18.17 -7.10
CA LEU A 175 -31.61 -19.49 -7.34
C LEU A 175 -32.66 -20.59 -7.58
N GLN A 176 -33.75 -20.60 -6.80
CA GLN A 176 -34.84 -21.56 -7.00
C GLN A 176 -35.55 -21.33 -8.34
N THR A 177 -35.76 -20.08 -8.72
CA THR A 177 -36.40 -19.71 -9.99
C THR A 177 -35.54 -20.11 -11.19
N LEU A 178 -34.23 -19.86 -11.13
CA LEU A 178 -33.28 -20.29 -12.17
C LEU A 178 -33.18 -21.82 -12.25
N SER A 179 -33.14 -22.53 -11.12
CA SER A 179 -33.15 -23.99 -11.10
C SER A 179 -34.41 -24.56 -11.76
N ALA A 180 -35.58 -23.97 -11.49
CA ALA A 180 -36.82 -24.36 -12.16
C ALA A 180 -36.77 -24.07 -13.68
N TYR A 181 -36.23 -22.92 -14.08
CA TYR A 181 -36.11 -22.54 -15.49
C TYR A 181 -35.20 -23.48 -16.29
N PHE A 182 -34.04 -23.85 -15.74
CA PHE A 182 -33.07 -24.72 -16.40
C PHE A 182 -33.33 -26.22 -16.20
N SER A 183 -34.42 -26.61 -15.52
CA SER A 183 -34.81 -28.03 -15.36
C SER A 183 -34.91 -28.78 -16.70
N GLY A 184 -35.33 -28.08 -17.77
CA GLY A 184 -35.36 -28.65 -19.11
C GLY A 184 -33.99 -29.06 -19.67
N VAL A 185 -32.88 -28.48 -19.19
CA VAL A 185 -31.52 -28.91 -19.58
C VAL A 185 -31.22 -30.29 -19.00
N GLU A 186 -31.65 -30.56 -17.76
CA GLU A 186 -31.45 -31.85 -17.10
C GLU A 186 -32.19 -32.97 -17.85
N ASP A 187 -33.42 -32.70 -18.28
CA ASP A 187 -34.22 -33.60 -19.11
C ASP A 187 -33.53 -33.87 -20.46
N LEU A 188 -33.00 -32.83 -21.09
CA LEU A 188 -32.31 -32.94 -22.37
C LEU A 188 -31.01 -33.76 -22.24
N ASN A 189 -30.27 -33.55 -21.16
CA ASN A 189 -29.05 -34.28 -20.84
C ASN A 189 -29.36 -35.76 -20.51
N ALA A 190 -30.49 -36.06 -19.84
CA ALA A 190 -30.97 -37.43 -19.64
C ALA A 190 -31.35 -38.13 -20.95
N LEU A 191 -32.01 -37.41 -21.87
CA LEU A 191 -32.36 -37.92 -23.19
C LEU A 191 -31.09 -38.21 -24.02
N PHE A 192 -30.12 -37.29 -23.99
CA PHE A 192 -28.82 -37.45 -24.63
C PHE A 192 -28.05 -38.67 -24.12
N ARG A 193 -27.95 -38.82 -22.79
CA ARG A 193 -27.34 -40.01 -22.15
C ARG A 193 -28.00 -41.31 -22.58
N THR A 194 -29.33 -41.33 -22.67
CA THR A 194 -30.07 -42.52 -23.11
C THR A 194 -29.72 -42.88 -24.56
N LYS A 195 -29.61 -41.88 -25.45
CA LYS A 195 -29.21 -42.10 -26.85
C LYS A 195 -27.79 -42.66 -26.95
N ILE A 196 -26.81 -42.07 -26.25
CA ILE A 196 -25.44 -42.59 -26.21
C ILE A 196 -25.41 -44.03 -25.66
N SER A 197 -26.17 -44.32 -24.60
CA SER A 197 -26.23 -45.67 -24.03
C SER A 197 -26.77 -46.71 -25.03
N ILE A 198 -27.77 -46.35 -25.84
CA ILE A 198 -28.30 -47.25 -26.87
C ILE A 198 -27.25 -47.51 -27.95
N VAL A 199 -26.56 -46.47 -28.41
CA VAL A 199 -25.46 -46.61 -29.39
C VAL A 199 -24.34 -47.47 -28.82
N GLY A 200 -23.95 -47.24 -27.57
CA GLY A 200 -22.93 -48.04 -26.86
C GLY A 200 -23.33 -49.51 -26.73
N SER A 201 -24.60 -49.81 -26.44
CA SER A 201 -25.09 -51.20 -26.37
C SER A 201 -25.08 -51.94 -27.71
N ARG A 202 -25.07 -51.19 -28.83
CA ARG A 202 -25.11 -51.71 -30.20
C ARG A 202 -23.81 -51.47 -30.96
N LEU A 203 -22.71 -51.19 -30.25
CA LEU A 203 -21.46 -50.70 -30.83
C LEU A 203 -20.95 -51.59 -31.97
N THR A 204 -20.97 -52.91 -31.81
CA THR A 204 -20.51 -53.88 -32.83
C THR A 204 -21.31 -53.80 -34.13
N SER A 205 -22.62 -53.56 -34.06
CA SER A 205 -23.47 -53.34 -35.23
C SER A 205 -23.38 -51.90 -35.75
N ALA A 206 -23.34 -50.92 -34.85
CA ALA A 206 -23.36 -49.49 -35.16
C ALA A 206 -22.07 -49.04 -35.85
N VAL A 207 -20.91 -49.63 -35.53
CA VAL A 207 -19.63 -49.35 -36.22
C VAL A 207 -19.71 -49.69 -37.71
N VAL A 208 -20.51 -50.70 -38.08
CA VAL A 208 -20.66 -51.15 -39.48
C VAL A 208 -21.76 -50.37 -40.19
N THR A 209 -22.87 -50.08 -39.52
CA THR A 209 -24.08 -49.48 -40.14
C THR A 209 -24.16 -47.95 -40.01
N GLN A 210 -23.60 -47.38 -38.94
CA GLN A 210 -23.71 -45.98 -38.53
C GLN A 210 -22.36 -45.44 -38.03
N ASN A 211 -21.31 -45.55 -38.85
CA ASN A 211 -19.93 -45.20 -38.48
C ASN A 211 -19.73 -43.75 -38.03
N VAL A 212 -20.40 -42.77 -38.64
CA VAL A 212 -20.30 -41.34 -38.26
C VAL A 212 -20.81 -41.10 -36.84
N LEU A 213 -21.94 -41.70 -36.49
CA LEU A 213 -22.60 -41.54 -35.20
C LEU A 213 -21.76 -42.10 -34.04
N VAL A 214 -21.07 -43.23 -34.29
CA VAL A 214 -20.16 -43.82 -33.31
C VAL A 214 -18.94 -42.92 -33.07
N VAL A 215 -18.37 -42.33 -34.14
CA VAL A 215 -17.26 -41.38 -34.02
C VAL A 215 -17.69 -40.14 -33.25
N ASP A 216 -18.88 -39.62 -33.50
CA ASP A 216 -19.42 -38.47 -32.77
C ASP A 216 -19.66 -38.77 -31.28
N CYS A 217 -20.20 -39.95 -30.95
CA CYS A 217 -20.33 -40.39 -29.56
C CYS A 217 -18.96 -40.48 -28.86
N VAL A 218 -17.96 -41.07 -29.53
CA VAL A 218 -16.60 -41.20 -28.97
C VAL A 218 -15.96 -39.82 -28.77
N ARG A 219 -16.15 -38.88 -29.69
CA ARG A 219 -15.67 -37.49 -29.57
C ARG A 219 -16.30 -36.75 -28.40
N VAL A 220 -17.59 -36.94 -28.19
CA VAL A 220 -18.29 -36.35 -27.04
C VAL A 220 -17.75 -36.93 -25.73
N ILE A 221 -17.58 -38.25 -25.64
CA ILE A 221 -17.03 -38.91 -24.45
C ILE A 221 -15.59 -38.45 -24.15
N ASP A 222 -14.71 -38.41 -25.16
CA ASP A 222 -13.32 -37.94 -24.99
C ASP A 222 -13.25 -36.47 -24.54
N ARG A 223 -14.26 -35.66 -24.89
CA ARG A 223 -14.34 -34.26 -24.48
C ARG A 223 -14.87 -34.08 -23.06
N GLU A 224 -15.84 -34.90 -22.62
CA GLU A 224 -16.40 -34.87 -21.27
C GLU A 224 -15.44 -35.42 -20.21
N GLU A 225 -14.51 -36.31 -20.57
CA GLU A 225 -13.50 -36.84 -19.64
C GLU A 225 -12.28 -35.92 -19.45
N ARG A 226 -12.17 -34.82 -20.20
CA ARG A 226 -11.06 -33.85 -20.14
C ARG A 226 -11.41 -32.63 -19.31
#